data_AF-A0A0R3RKC1-F1
#
_entry.id   AF-A0A0R3RKC1-F1
#
_cell.length_a   1.000
_cell.length_b   1.000
_cell.length_c   1.000
_cell.angle_alpha   90.00
_cell.angle_beta   90.00
_cell.angle_gamma   90.00
#
_symmetry.space_group_name_H-M   'P 1'
#
loop_
_entity.id
_entity.type
_entity.pdbx_description
1 polymer ?
#
loop_
_entity_poly.entity_id
_entity_poly.type
_entity_poly.pdbx_seq_one_letter_code
_entity_poly.pdbx_strand_id
1 'polypeptide(L)'
;MSSSSLSSKHDFSYTDNDYDYILVNIISRELSFQLTDALVNDIEKFASHAERLRQSLDPSTNANDGKSMCVSVHSALSMVSQTVRDLLVRYPAFKTTHVLLPASQLIHSVKELNFDNSNVDASHTLACLEKLEAAVGNTLKQSLLVIICLAVIN
;
A
#
# COMPACT_ATOMS: atom_id res chain seq x y z
N MET A 1 -6.04 -79.83 -10.96
CA MET A 1 -5.05 -78.78 -10.59
C MET A 1 -5.68 -77.46 -11.02
N SER A 2 -6.52 -76.86 -10.18
CA SER A 2 -6.22 -75.88 -9.11
C SER A 2 -6.25 -74.41 -9.60
N SER A 3 -7.39 -73.76 -9.28
CA SER A 3 -7.56 -72.42 -8.67
C SER A 3 -7.06 -71.13 -9.35
N SER A 4 -8.03 -70.35 -9.84
CA SER A 4 -8.41 -68.95 -9.55
C SER A 4 -7.42 -67.84 -9.12
N SER A 5 -7.67 -66.64 -9.69
CA SER A 5 -7.89 -65.32 -9.02
C SER A 5 -6.96 -64.13 -9.33
N LEU A 6 -7.64 -63.00 -9.58
CA LEU A 6 -7.24 -61.60 -9.75
C LEU A 6 -6.13 -61.08 -8.81
N SER A 7 -5.29 -60.18 -9.32
CA SER A 7 -4.78 -59.06 -8.52
C SER A 7 -4.48 -57.82 -9.38
N SER A 8 -5.24 -56.77 -9.09
CA SER A 8 -5.09 -55.39 -9.55
C SER A 8 -3.79 -54.78 -9.01
N LYS A 9 -3.03 -54.09 -9.87
CA LYS A 9 -2.06 -53.08 -9.42
C LYS A 9 -2.34 -51.76 -10.12
N HIS A 10 -3.24 -51.03 -9.46
CA HIS A 10 -3.29 -49.59 -9.31
C HIS A 10 -1.91 -48.93 -9.52
N ASP A 11 -1.68 -48.34 -10.69
CA ASP A 11 -0.58 -47.38 -10.85
C ASP A 11 -1.02 -46.08 -10.18
N PHE A 12 -0.34 -45.76 -9.09
CA PHE A 12 -0.55 -44.56 -8.30
C PHE A 12 -0.22 -43.34 -9.17
N SER A 13 -1.27 -42.64 -9.62
CA SER A 13 -1.21 -41.24 -9.98
C SER A 13 -0.70 -40.45 -8.77
N TYR A 14 0.61 -40.16 -8.73
CA TYR A 14 1.18 -39.23 -7.77
C TYR A 14 0.47 -37.88 -7.93
N THR A 15 -0.21 -37.47 -6.86
CA THR A 15 -1.01 -36.26 -6.77
C THR A 15 -0.11 -35.03 -6.80
N ASP A 16 0.15 -34.53 -8.02
CA ASP A 16 0.77 -33.21 -8.28
C ASP A 16 0.02 -32.07 -7.57
N ASN A 17 -1.27 -32.26 -7.31
CA ASN A 17 -2.14 -31.30 -6.64
C ASN A 17 -1.84 -31.08 -5.14
N ASP A 18 -1.18 -32.02 -4.44
CA ASP A 18 -1.05 -31.94 -2.97
C ASP A 18 0.04 -30.94 -2.55
N TYR A 19 1.12 -30.85 -3.34
CA TYR A 19 2.16 -29.84 -3.13
C TYR A 19 1.69 -28.44 -3.49
N ASP A 20 0.91 -28.29 -4.56
CA ASP A 20 0.33 -27.01 -4.93
C ASP A 20 -0.68 -26.53 -3.88
N TYR A 21 -1.50 -27.41 -3.31
CA TYR A 21 -2.43 -27.04 -2.25
C TYR A 21 -1.73 -26.63 -0.95
N ILE A 22 -0.63 -27.31 -0.60
CA ILE A 22 0.20 -26.98 0.55
C ILE A 22 0.98 -25.67 0.30
N LEU A 23 1.55 -25.46 -0.90
CA LEU A 23 2.21 -24.22 -1.27
C LEU A 23 1.23 -23.05 -1.28
N VAL A 24 0.04 -23.21 -1.84
CA VAL A 24 -1.00 -22.18 -1.84
C VAL A 24 -1.47 -21.89 -0.42
N ASN A 25 -1.60 -22.88 0.47
CA ASN A 25 -1.96 -22.66 1.87
C ASN A 25 -0.83 -22.06 2.71
N ILE A 26 0.42 -22.43 2.47
CA ILE A 26 1.59 -21.82 3.11
C ILE A 26 1.76 -20.39 2.61
N ILE A 27 1.67 -20.14 1.29
CA ILE A 27 1.68 -18.80 0.72
C ILE A 27 0.49 -18.00 1.25
N SER A 28 -0.72 -18.56 1.33
CA SER A 28 -1.90 -17.86 1.85
C SER A 28 -1.80 -17.58 3.35
N ARG A 29 -1.19 -18.46 4.15
CA ARG A 29 -0.91 -18.22 5.58
C ARG A 29 0.23 -17.23 5.79
N GLU A 30 1.28 -17.31 5.00
CA GLU A 30 2.40 -16.38 5.04
C GLU A 30 1.94 -14.99 4.55
N LEU A 31 1.07 -14.92 3.55
CA LEU A 31 0.46 -13.69 3.01
C LEU A 31 -0.62 -13.12 3.95
N SER A 32 -1.37 -13.96 4.68
CA SER A 32 -2.35 -13.52 5.69
C SER A 32 -1.70 -13.08 7.01
N PHE A 33 -0.57 -13.70 7.37
CA PHE A 33 0.28 -13.27 8.47
C PHE A 33 1.10 -12.02 8.10
N GLN A 34 1.38 -11.78 6.81
CA GLN A 34 2.12 -10.62 6.27
C GLN A 34 1.37 -9.28 6.21
N LEU A 35 0.09 -9.23 6.59
CA LEU A 35 -0.47 -8.02 7.23
C LEU A 35 0.11 -7.79 8.64
N THR A 36 1.36 -8.22 8.84
CA THR A 36 2.28 -7.97 9.93
C THR A 36 2.15 -6.57 10.52
N ASP A 37 2.41 -6.46 11.83
CA ASP A 37 2.58 -5.19 12.55
C ASP A 37 3.51 -4.21 11.81
N ALA A 38 4.45 -4.73 11.00
CA ALA A 38 5.29 -3.94 10.11
C ALA A 38 4.48 -3.14 9.07
N LEU A 39 3.54 -3.78 8.36
CA LEU A 39 2.68 -3.10 7.39
C LEU A 39 1.78 -2.08 8.09
N VAL A 40 1.19 -2.44 9.25
CA VAL A 40 0.38 -1.51 10.05
C VAL A 40 1.20 -0.27 10.43
N ASN A 41 2.39 -0.48 10.99
CA ASN A 41 3.31 0.59 11.37
C ASN A 41 3.75 1.45 10.17
N ASP A 42 3.95 0.85 8.99
CA ASP A 42 4.29 1.62 7.78
C ASP A 42 3.13 2.44 7.25
N ILE A 43 1.90 1.93 7.36
CA ILE A 43 0.68 2.67 7.03
C ILE A 43 0.44 3.81 8.04
N GLU A 44 0.65 3.57 9.33
CA GLU A 44 0.58 4.60 10.37
C GLU A 44 1.62 5.71 10.14
N LYS A 45 2.87 5.35 9.79
CA LYS A 45 3.90 6.31 9.40
C LYS A 45 3.50 7.12 8.18
N PHE A 46 2.95 6.47 7.15
CA PHE A 46 2.45 7.16 5.97
C PHE A 46 1.34 8.16 6.34
N ALA A 47 0.34 7.74 7.12
CA ALA A 47 -0.76 8.60 7.56
C ALA A 47 -0.26 9.79 8.41
N SER A 48 0.66 9.56 9.34
CA SER A 48 1.27 10.62 10.16
C SER A 48 2.02 11.65 9.31
N HIS A 49 2.76 11.21 8.29
CA HIS A 49 3.45 12.12 7.38
C HIS A 49 2.49 12.87 6.44
N ALA A 50 1.41 12.23 5.99
CA ALA A 50 0.36 12.86 5.20
C ALA A 50 -0.33 13.98 6.00
N GLU A 51 -0.67 13.71 7.26
CA GLU A 51 -1.25 14.71 8.16
C GLU A 51 -0.28 15.87 8.41
N ARG A 52 1.01 15.59 8.59
CA ARG A 52 2.03 16.64 8.71
C ARG A 52 2.15 17.51 7.46
N LEU A 53 2.00 16.92 6.27
CA LEU A 53 1.96 17.67 5.01
C LEU A 53 0.70 18.55 4.95
N ARG A 54 -0.46 18.02 5.35
CA ARG A 54 -1.73 18.75 5.43
C ARG A 54 -1.62 19.98 6.34
N GLN A 55 -1.03 19.83 7.52
CA GLN A 55 -0.76 20.93 8.47
C GLN A 55 0.26 21.94 7.92
N SER A 56 1.27 21.47 7.19
CA SER A 56 2.25 22.37 6.56
C SER A 56 1.66 23.20 5.42
N LEU A 57 0.54 22.76 4.85
CA LEU A 57 -0.22 23.46 3.81
C LEU A 57 -1.28 24.40 4.39
N ASP A 58 -1.59 24.30 5.69
CA ASP A 58 -2.57 25.16 6.35
C ASP A 58 -1.93 26.53 6.70
N PRO A 59 -2.45 27.64 6.14
CA PRO A 59 -1.94 28.97 6.42
C PRO A 59 -2.07 29.39 7.89
N SER A 60 -3.06 28.84 8.61
CA SER A 60 -3.31 29.14 10.03
C SER A 60 -2.22 28.58 10.94
N THR A 61 -1.58 27.48 10.52
CA THR A 61 -0.51 26.81 11.28
C THR A 61 0.86 27.42 11.00
N ASN A 62 1.02 28.11 9.86
CA ASN A 62 2.29 28.67 9.39
C ASN A 62 2.35 30.20 9.51
N ALA A 63 1.68 30.77 10.51
CA ALA A 63 1.47 32.21 10.70
C ALA A 63 2.74 33.09 10.75
N ASN A 64 3.94 32.51 10.75
CA ASN A 64 5.21 33.24 10.80
C ASN A 64 6.15 32.76 9.68
N ASP A 65 6.25 33.57 8.62
CA ASP A 65 7.24 33.52 7.53
C ASP A 65 6.98 32.49 6.40
N GLY A 66 6.58 32.96 5.21
CA GLY A 66 6.31 32.12 4.02
C GLY A 66 7.51 31.29 3.56
N LYS A 67 8.73 31.72 3.93
CA LYS A 67 9.97 30.95 3.71
C LYS A 67 10.05 29.71 4.62
N SER A 68 9.48 29.79 5.83
CA SER A 68 9.30 28.66 6.73
C SER A 68 8.27 27.66 6.19
N MET A 69 7.21 28.15 5.54
CA MET A 69 6.17 27.31 4.94
C MET A 69 6.71 26.46 3.78
N CYS A 70 7.43 27.07 2.83
CA CYS A 70 8.04 26.36 1.70
C CYS A 70 8.94 25.20 2.17
N VAL A 71 9.81 25.47 3.14
CA VAL A 71 10.71 24.46 3.73
C VAL A 71 9.91 23.35 4.45
N SER A 72 8.88 23.72 5.20
CA SER A 72 8.03 22.76 5.94
C SER A 72 7.26 21.84 4.99
N VAL A 73 6.65 22.40 3.94
CA VAL A 73 5.93 21.63 2.90
C VAL A 73 6.88 20.68 2.18
N HIS A 74 8.06 21.14 1.74
CA HIS A 74 9.02 20.27 1.06
C HIS A 74 9.58 19.17 1.97
N SER A 75 9.82 19.47 3.24
CA SER A 75 10.24 18.48 4.23
C SER A 75 9.16 17.41 4.45
N ALA A 76 7.90 17.83 4.63
CA ALA A 76 6.77 16.94 4.78
C ALA A 76 6.52 16.08 3.54
N LEU A 77 6.58 16.67 2.34
CA LEU A 77 6.48 15.94 1.08
C LEU A 77 7.58 14.89 0.93
N SER A 78 8.82 15.21 1.34
CA SER A 78 9.93 14.27 1.29
C SER A 78 9.65 13.03 2.17
N MET A 79 9.12 13.24 3.36
CA MET A 79 8.71 12.16 4.28
C MET A 79 7.56 11.30 3.71
N VAL A 80 6.53 11.93 3.12
CA VAL A 80 5.44 11.21 2.43
C VAL A 80 5.98 10.43 1.24
N SER A 81 6.84 11.04 0.43
CA SER A 81 7.44 10.38 -0.73
C SER A 81 8.31 9.20 -0.32
N GLN A 82 9.02 9.32 0.82
CA GLN A 82 9.81 8.22 1.36
C GLN A 82 8.93 7.07 1.83
N THR A 83 7.87 7.33 2.62
CA THR A 83 6.99 6.25 3.08
C THR A 83 6.25 5.57 1.94
N VAL A 84 5.81 6.33 0.92
CA VAL A 84 5.23 5.74 -0.30
C VAL A 84 6.25 4.85 -1.01
N ARG A 85 7.50 5.31 -1.21
CA ARG A 85 8.56 4.47 -1.80
C ARG A 85 8.80 3.20 -0.99
N ASP A 86 8.84 3.31 0.34
CA ASP A 86 9.05 2.15 1.20
C ASP A 86 7.89 1.16 1.12
N LEU A 87 6.65 1.65 1.02
CA LEU A 87 5.47 0.82 0.78
C LEU A 87 5.57 0.10 -0.57
N LEU A 88 5.94 0.82 -1.63
CA LEU A 88 6.11 0.24 -2.96
C LEU A 88 7.21 -0.82 -3.00
N VAL A 89 8.34 -0.59 -2.32
CA VAL A 89 9.48 -1.53 -2.31
C VAL A 89 9.13 -2.79 -1.52
N ARG A 90 8.54 -2.64 -0.34
CA ARG A 90 8.26 -3.77 0.58
C ARG A 90 7.00 -4.54 0.22
N TYR A 91 6.01 -3.88 -0.38
CA TYR A 91 4.69 -4.47 -0.62
C TYR A 91 4.29 -4.32 -2.10
N PRO A 92 4.48 -5.38 -2.91
CA PRO A 92 4.13 -5.37 -4.33
C PRO A 92 2.67 -4.97 -4.62
N ALA A 93 1.75 -5.25 -3.69
CA ALA A 93 0.33 -4.87 -3.80
C ALA A 93 0.12 -3.36 -3.99
N PHE A 94 1.04 -2.51 -3.53
CA PHE A 94 0.94 -1.06 -3.68
C PHE A 94 1.51 -0.54 -5.00
N LYS A 95 2.21 -1.36 -5.79
CA LYS A 95 2.77 -0.97 -7.11
C LYS A 95 1.69 -0.90 -8.19
N THR A 96 0.62 -0.18 -7.91
CA THR A 96 -0.50 0.02 -8.83
C THR A 96 -0.45 1.42 -9.43
N THR A 97 -0.98 1.56 -10.64
CA THR A 97 -1.19 2.87 -11.26
C THR A 97 -2.02 3.79 -10.38
N HIS A 98 -2.98 3.24 -9.62
CA HIS A 98 -3.82 3.97 -8.69
C HIS A 98 -3.06 4.60 -7.52
N VAL A 99 -1.92 4.05 -7.09
CA VAL A 99 -1.06 4.64 -6.05
C VAL A 99 0.04 5.52 -6.67
N LEU A 100 0.67 5.03 -7.75
CA LEU A 100 1.79 5.72 -8.41
C LEU A 100 1.38 7.06 -9.04
N LEU A 101 0.20 7.12 -9.66
CA LEU A 101 -0.26 8.33 -10.34
C LEU A 101 -0.55 9.47 -9.34
N PRO A 102 -1.37 9.28 -8.27
CA PRO A 102 -1.55 10.31 -7.25
C PRO A 102 -0.25 10.69 -6.54
N ALA A 103 0.66 9.74 -6.30
CA ALA A 103 1.97 10.04 -5.72
C ALA A 103 2.80 10.98 -6.60
N SER A 104 2.83 10.74 -7.91
CA SER A 104 3.47 11.63 -8.87
C SER A 104 2.79 12.99 -8.92
N GLN A 105 1.46 13.02 -9.02
CA GLN A 105 0.66 14.25 -9.06
C GLN A 105 0.88 15.12 -7.83
N LEU A 106 0.99 14.52 -6.63
CA LEU A 106 1.28 15.25 -5.40
C LEU A 106 2.66 15.94 -5.43
N ILE A 107 3.68 15.27 -5.97
CA ILE A 107 5.02 15.87 -6.11
C ILE A 107 4.97 17.06 -7.08
N HIS A 108 4.23 16.92 -8.18
CA HIS A 108 4.06 17.98 -9.15
C HIS A 108 3.25 19.15 -8.58
N SER A 109 2.14 18.88 -7.88
CA SER A 109 1.28 19.92 -7.32
C SER A 109 2.01 20.78 -6.27
N VAL A 110 2.87 20.18 -5.44
CA VAL A 110 3.69 20.94 -4.48
C VAL A 110 4.69 21.86 -5.18
N LYS A 111 5.28 21.42 -6.31
CA LYS A 111 6.21 22.26 -7.08
C LYS A 111 5.53 23.47 -7.73
N GLU A 112 4.23 23.38 -7.98
CA GLU A 112 3.43 24.43 -8.58
C GLU A 112 2.87 25.43 -7.55
N LEU A 113 3.08 25.19 -6.25
CA LEU A 113 2.68 26.12 -5.19
C LEU A 113 3.48 27.41 -5.28
N ASN A 114 2.77 28.54 -5.29
CA ASN A 114 3.39 29.86 -5.23
C ASN A 114 3.57 30.31 -3.78
N PHE A 115 4.75 30.02 -3.22
CA PHE A 115 5.12 30.41 -1.85
C PHE A 115 5.48 31.89 -1.68
N ASP A 116 5.64 32.64 -2.77
CA ASP A 116 5.91 34.08 -2.72
C ASP A 116 4.62 34.88 -2.45
N ASN A 117 3.45 34.25 -2.60
CA ASN A 117 2.17 34.83 -2.23
C ASN A 117 1.90 34.69 -0.73
N SER A 118 1.34 35.73 -0.12
CA SER A 118 0.92 35.73 1.29
C SER A 118 -0.25 34.77 1.60
N ASN A 119 -0.92 34.25 0.57
CA ASN A 119 -1.98 33.25 0.68
C ASN A 119 -1.73 32.15 -0.36
N VAL A 120 -1.11 31.05 0.08
CA VAL A 120 -0.82 29.88 -0.76
C VAL A 120 -2.12 29.11 -0.98
N ASP A 121 -2.61 29.03 -2.22
CA ASP A 121 -3.73 28.15 -2.56
C ASP A 121 -3.24 26.70 -2.65
N ALA A 122 -3.39 25.96 -1.55
CA ALA A 122 -3.02 24.55 -1.46
C ALA A 122 -4.13 23.58 -1.88
N SER A 123 -5.29 24.07 -2.36
CA SER A 123 -6.48 23.26 -2.60
C SER A 123 -6.21 22.09 -3.56
N HIS A 124 -5.45 22.34 -4.64
CA HIS A 124 -5.09 21.30 -5.59
C HIS A 124 -4.17 20.24 -4.96
N THR A 125 -3.17 20.67 -4.19
CA THR A 125 -2.25 19.78 -3.50
C THR A 125 -2.94 18.92 -2.44
N LEU A 126 -3.89 19.48 -1.70
CA LEU A 126 -4.71 18.73 -0.74
C LEU A 126 -5.57 17.68 -1.44
N ALA A 127 -6.18 18.01 -2.59
CA ALA A 127 -6.94 17.04 -3.38
C ALA A 127 -6.06 15.90 -3.93
N CYS A 128 -4.80 16.20 -4.30
CA CYS A 128 -3.83 15.17 -4.68
C CYS A 128 -3.44 14.27 -3.50
N LEU A 129 -3.25 14.85 -2.31
CA LEU A 129 -2.96 14.11 -1.08
C LEU A 129 -4.11 13.16 -0.71
N GLU A 130 -5.35 13.64 -0.75
CA GLU A 130 -6.54 12.83 -0.45
C GLU A 130 -6.71 11.66 -1.42
N LYS A 131 -6.42 11.86 -2.71
CA LYS A 131 -6.43 10.77 -3.70
C LYS A 131 -5.37 9.72 -3.40
N LEU A 132 -4.19 10.14 -2.94
CA LEU A 132 -3.12 9.22 -2.56
C LEU A 132 -3.50 8.42 -1.30
N GLU A 133 -4.03 9.09 -0.27
CA GLU A 133 -4.53 8.43 0.94
C GLU A 133 -5.64 7.42 0.61
N ALA A 134 -6.59 7.80 -0.22
CA ALA A 134 -7.67 6.92 -0.68
C ALA A 134 -7.13 5.73 -1.49
N ALA A 135 -6.14 5.93 -2.35
CA ALA A 135 -5.52 4.86 -3.12
C ALA A 135 -4.81 3.84 -2.21
N VAL A 136 -4.00 4.31 -1.26
CA VAL A 136 -3.31 3.48 -0.27
C VAL A 136 -4.33 2.71 0.58
N GLY A 137 -5.37 3.38 1.08
CA GLY A 137 -6.43 2.74 1.87
C GLY A 137 -7.24 1.71 1.07
N ASN A 138 -7.55 2.00 -0.20
CA ASN A 138 -8.26 1.06 -1.07
C ASN A 138 -7.42 -0.16 -1.41
N THR A 139 -6.12 0.01 -1.66
CA THR A 139 -5.20 -1.12 -1.85
C THR A 139 -5.15 -1.99 -0.60
N LEU A 140 -5.01 -1.40 0.58
CA LEU A 140 -5.03 -2.13 1.86
C LEU A 140 -6.32 -2.93 2.04
N LYS A 141 -7.47 -2.29 1.77
CA LYS A 141 -8.79 -2.94 1.84
C LYS A 141 -8.92 -4.10 0.85
N GLN A 142 -8.44 -3.94 -0.38
CA GLN A 142 -8.45 -5.00 -1.39
C GLN A 142 -7.55 -6.17 -0.98
N SER A 143 -6.36 -5.89 -0.45
CA SER A 143 -5.46 -6.92 0.07
C SER A 143 -6.11 -7.70 1.22
N LEU A 144 -6.79 -7.02 2.15
CA LEU A 144 -7.56 -7.65 3.23
C LEU A 144 -8.73 -8.51 2.72
N LEU A 145 -9.50 -8.02 1.75
CA LEU A 145 -10.64 -8.74 1.17
C LEU A 145 -10.21 -10.02 0.44
N VAL A 146 -9.12 -9.97 -0.33
CA VAL A 146 -8.56 -11.13 -1.04
C VAL A 146 -8.18 -12.23 -0.04
N ILE A 147 -7.58 -11.85 1.09
CA ILE A 147 -7.18 -12.79 2.16
C ILE A 147 -8.40 -13.45 2.81
N ILE A 148 -9.46 -12.67 3.11
CA ILE A 148 -10.71 -13.23 3.66
C ILE A 148 -11.34 -14.20 2.67
N CYS A 149 -11.40 -13.86 1.39
CA CYS A 149 -11.96 -14.75 0.36
C CYS A 149 -11.16 -16.06 0.23
N LEU A 150 -9.83 -16.00 0.26
CA LEU A 150 -8.96 -17.18 0.25
C LEU A 150 -9.15 -18.07 1.49
N ALA A 151 -9.42 -17.47 2.65
CA ALA A 151 -9.69 -18.18 3.90
C ALA A 151 -11.08 -18.82 3.97
N VAL A 152 -12.05 -18.37 3.17
CA VAL A 152 -13.42 -18.91 3.12
C VAL A 152 -13.56 -20.03 2.08
N ILE A 153 -12.67 -20.08 1.09
CA ILE A 153 -12.69 -21.07 0.01
C ILE A 153 -11.82 -22.31 0.34
N ASN A 154 -10.93 -22.22 1.33
CA ASN A 154 -10.21 -23.37 1.92
C ASN A 154 -10.91 -23.89 3.17
#